data_AF-A0AA87B8E7-F1
#
_entry.id   AF-A0AA87B8E7-F1
#
_cell.length_a   1.000
_cell.length_b   1.000
_cell.length_c   1.000
_cell.angle_alpha   90.00
_cell.angle_beta   90.00
_cell.angle_gamma   90.00
#
_symmetry.space_group_name_H-M   'P 1'
#
loop_
_entity.id
_entity.type
_entity.pdbx_description
1 polymer ?
#
loop_
_entity_poly.entity_id
_entity_poly.type
_entity_poly.pdbx_seq_one_letter_code
_entity_poly.pdbx_strand_id
1 'polypeptide(L)'
;MRQYYLTDRETESFYELLEIKKNLITMALYKVKIPRKLHHEFYSYGLEGLLVSFLILNEGKIEEKDFDRFAFVTIKRKLIDEIRYRNKEKSIPLDIFDNNKLDATDDNYSYVYIQLFEYLKNTLDEQELKFFCEFIKSLNMKQTAEAMNISLRTAYRIHKRIKGVCENFLLS
;
A
#
# COMPACT_ATOMS: atom_id res chain seq x y z
N MET A 1 4.51 26.17 26.05
CA MET A 1 5.02 25.50 24.84
C MET A 1 5.89 26.51 24.12
N ARG A 2 7.20 26.25 23.92
CA ARG A 2 8.04 27.19 23.14
C ARG A 2 7.66 27.05 21.67
N GLN A 3 7.24 28.15 21.05
CA GLN A 3 7.02 28.21 19.60
C GLN A 3 8.36 28.51 18.95
N TYR A 4 8.84 27.57 18.15
CA TYR A 4 10.01 27.74 17.30
C TYR A 4 9.50 28.10 15.92
N TYR A 5 9.84 29.31 15.45
CA TYR A 5 9.51 29.77 14.11
C TYR A 5 10.73 29.54 13.22
N LEU A 6 10.50 29.05 12.01
CA LEU A 6 11.50 29.07 10.97
C LEU A 6 11.77 30.53 10.59
N THR A 7 13.03 30.86 10.30
CA THR A 7 13.34 32.08 9.58
C THR A 7 12.79 32.02 8.15
N ASP A 8 12.62 33.17 7.49
CA ASP A 8 12.16 33.23 6.10
C ASP A 8 13.06 32.38 5.17
N ARG A 9 14.37 32.43 5.42
CA ARG A 9 15.36 31.64 4.67
C ARG A 9 15.23 30.13 4.89
N GLU A 10 15.04 29.69 6.12
CA GLU A 10 14.81 28.26 6.41
C GLU A 10 13.49 27.76 5.83
N THR A 11 12.49 28.65 5.77
CA THR A 11 11.19 28.36 5.17
C THR A 11 11.33 28.15 3.66
N GLU A 12 12.05 29.03 2.95
CA GLU A 12 12.36 28.86 1.52
C GLU A 12 13.13 27.57 1.25
N SER A 13 14.21 27.33 2.01
CA SER A 13 15.00 26.09 1.87
C SER A 13 14.18 24.82 2.14
N PHE A 14 13.23 24.89 3.07
CA PHE A 14 12.31 23.78 3.31
C PHE A 14 11.36 23.55 2.13
N TYR A 15 10.82 24.61 1.51
CA TYR A 15 9.96 24.48 0.33
C TYR A 15 10.71 23.89 -0.87
N GLU A 16 11.96 24.29 -1.09
CA GLU A 16 12.82 23.69 -2.12
C GLU A 16 13.03 22.19 -1.87
N LEU A 17 13.34 21.81 -0.63
CA LEU A 17 13.49 20.40 -0.25
C LEU A 17 12.17 19.64 -0.39
N LEU A 18 11.05 20.26 -0.03
CA LEU A 18 9.73 19.65 -0.14
C LEU A 18 9.40 19.30 -1.59
N GLU A 19 9.68 20.18 -2.55
CA GLU A 19 9.42 19.89 -3.96
C GLU A 19 10.19 18.66 -4.46
N ILE A 20 11.43 18.49 -3.98
CA ILE A 20 12.28 17.35 -4.33
C ILE A 20 11.83 16.07 -3.60
N LYS A 21 11.41 16.18 -2.34
CA LYS A 21 11.24 15.04 -1.42
C LYS A 21 9.78 14.70 -1.09
N LYS A 22 8.79 15.41 -1.63
CA LYS A 22 7.34 15.16 -1.42
C LYS A 22 6.92 13.71 -1.70
N ASN A 23 7.61 13.02 -2.61
CA ASN A 23 7.36 11.61 -2.89
C ASN A 23 7.58 10.70 -1.67
N LEU A 24 8.46 11.06 -0.72
CA LEU A 24 8.66 10.31 0.52
C LEU A 24 7.38 10.29 1.38
N ILE A 25 6.64 11.41 1.39
CA ILE A 25 5.37 11.52 2.12
C ILE A 25 4.34 10.61 1.47
N THR A 26 4.17 10.71 0.14
CA THR A 26 3.25 9.86 -0.62
C THR A 26 3.56 8.38 -0.41
N MET A 27 4.82 7.97 -0.54
CA MET A 27 5.26 6.59 -0.29
C MET A 27 4.94 6.13 1.14
N ALA A 28 5.12 6.99 2.14
CA ALA A 28 4.83 6.66 3.53
C ALA A 28 3.33 6.50 3.78
N LEU A 29 2.47 7.34 3.20
CA LEU A 29 1.01 7.23 3.27
C LEU A 29 0.54 5.86 2.75
N TYR A 30 1.06 5.44 1.58
CA TYR A 30 0.78 4.12 1.02
C TYR A 30 1.35 2.99 1.89
N LYS A 31 2.57 3.13 2.39
CA LYS A 31 3.22 2.09 3.20
C LYS A 31 2.51 1.84 4.53
N VAL A 32 1.94 2.88 5.13
CA VAL A 32 1.17 2.82 6.38
C VAL A 32 -0.31 2.47 6.11
N LYS A 33 -0.69 2.31 4.83
CA LYS A 33 -2.05 1.96 4.39
C LYS A 33 -3.10 2.99 4.80
N ILE A 34 -2.75 4.28 4.79
CA ILE A 34 -3.74 5.33 5.02
C ILE A 34 -4.77 5.30 3.87
N PRO A 35 -6.09 5.32 4.16
CA PRO A 35 -7.12 5.44 3.13
C PRO A 35 -6.94 6.71 2.28
N ARG A 36 -7.13 6.63 0.95
CA ARG A 36 -6.96 7.78 0.03
C ARG A 36 -7.80 9.00 0.42
N LYS A 37 -9.04 8.79 0.89
CA LYS A 37 -9.90 9.86 1.41
C LYS A 37 -9.27 10.67 2.55
N LEU A 38 -8.34 10.06 3.29
CA LEU A 38 -7.59 10.66 4.37
C LEU A 38 -6.19 11.11 3.95
N HIS A 39 -5.76 10.89 2.70
CA HIS A 39 -4.40 11.28 2.27
C HIS A 39 -4.18 12.78 2.38
N HIS A 40 -5.15 13.61 1.96
CA HIS A 40 -5.00 15.06 2.08
C HIS A 40 -4.79 15.50 3.53
N GLU A 41 -5.58 14.93 4.45
CA GLU A 41 -5.46 15.19 5.88
C GLU A 41 -4.12 14.68 6.43
N PHE A 42 -3.78 13.42 6.15
CA PHE A 42 -2.56 12.81 6.67
C PHE A 42 -1.28 13.32 6.02
N TYR A 43 -1.38 13.96 4.86
CA TYR A 43 -0.27 14.62 4.21
C TYR A 43 0.33 15.71 5.10
N SER A 44 -0.50 16.42 5.88
CA SER A 44 -0.03 17.42 6.84
C SER A 44 0.89 16.83 7.92
N TYR A 45 0.53 15.69 8.51
CA TYR A 45 1.40 14.98 9.45
C TYR A 45 2.65 14.42 8.77
N GLY A 46 2.55 14.06 7.49
CA GLY A 46 3.71 13.70 6.68
C GLY A 46 4.66 14.87 6.46
N LEU A 47 4.13 16.07 6.19
CA LEU A 47 4.90 17.31 6.10
C LEU A 47 5.60 17.64 7.43
N GLU A 48 4.91 17.48 8.56
CA GLU A 48 5.52 17.64 9.88
C GLU A 48 6.72 16.69 10.07
N GLY A 49 6.57 15.42 9.67
CA GLY A 49 7.66 14.44 9.74
C GLY A 49 8.85 14.80 8.86
N LEU A 50 8.59 15.34 7.67
CA LEU A 50 9.64 15.82 6.77
C LEU A 50 10.32 17.07 7.33
N LEU A 51 9.56 18.00 7.89
CA LEU A 51 10.07 19.23 8.51
C LEU A 51 10.97 18.94 9.72
N VAL A 52 10.56 18.04 10.60
CA VAL A 52 11.41 17.60 11.72
C VAL A 52 12.73 17.01 11.20
N SER A 53 12.67 16.25 10.12
CA SER A 53 13.85 15.64 9.52
C SER A 53 14.79 16.68 8.90
N PHE A 54 14.22 17.70 8.24
CA PHE A 54 14.97 18.86 7.72
C PHE A 54 15.68 19.63 8.83
N LEU A 55 15.00 19.89 9.95
CA LEU A 55 15.61 20.59 11.09
C LEU A 55 16.78 19.80 11.70
N ILE A 56 16.62 18.48 11.82
CA ILE A 56 17.68 17.60 12.32
C ILE A 56 18.89 17.58 11.36
N LEU A 57 18.64 17.65 10.05
CA LEU A 57 19.71 17.80 9.04
C LEU A 57 20.44 19.13 9.20
N ASN A 58 19.71 20.25 9.34
CA ASN A 58 20.31 21.58 9.50
C ASN A 58 21.11 21.72 10.79
N GLU A 59 20.72 21.03 11.86
CA GLU A 59 21.48 20.96 13.11
C GLU A 59 22.75 20.08 13.00
N GLY A 60 23.00 19.45 11.84
CA GLY A 60 24.17 18.60 11.60
C GLY A 60 24.13 17.28 12.36
N LYS A 61 22.95 16.86 12.83
CA LYS A 61 22.78 15.62 13.62
C LYS A 61 22.71 14.36 12.76
N ILE A 62 22.47 14.51 11.46
CA ILE A 62 22.49 13.44 10.46
C ILE A 62 23.25 13.91 9.23
N GLU A 63 23.83 12.97 8.49
CA GLU A 63 24.46 13.25 7.20
C GLU A 63 23.42 13.30 6.08
N GLU A 64 23.65 14.11 5.04
CA GLU A 64 22.76 14.23 3.88
C GLU A 64 22.46 12.88 3.20
N LYS A 65 23.47 11.99 3.13
CA LYS A 65 23.32 10.65 2.53
C LYS A 65 22.28 9.78 3.25
N ASP A 66 22.07 10.02 4.55
CA ASP A 66 21.17 9.25 5.39
C ASP A 66 19.79 9.93 5.51
N PHE A 67 19.63 11.12 4.94
CA PHE A 67 18.43 11.95 5.06
C PHE A 67 17.17 11.22 4.62
N ASP A 68 17.15 10.64 3.40
CA ASP A 68 15.93 10.03 2.85
C ASP A 68 15.45 8.86 3.71
N ARG A 69 16.38 8.04 4.20
CA ARG A 69 16.09 6.92 5.09
C ARG A 69 15.54 7.42 6.42
N PHE A 70 16.20 8.42 7.01
CA PHE A 70 15.78 9.01 8.27
C PHE A 70 14.39 9.65 8.15
N ALA A 71 14.19 10.51 7.14
CA ALA A 71 12.95 11.21 6.88
C ALA A 71 11.79 10.25 6.65
N PHE A 72 11.99 9.20 5.84
CA PHE A 72 10.95 8.20 5.62
C PHE A 72 10.52 7.49 6.91
N VAL A 73 11.46 7.15 7.79
CA VAL A 73 11.15 6.54 9.10
C VAL A 73 10.39 7.51 10.00
N THR A 74 10.84 8.77 10.07
CA THR A 74 10.21 9.83 10.87
C THR A 74 8.77 10.10 10.42
N ILE A 75 8.56 10.25 9.11
CA ILE A 75 7.23 10.44 8.49
C ILE A 75 6.33 9.26 8.85
N LYS A 76 6.77 8.02 8.61
CA LYS A 76 5.98 6.84 8.94
C LYS A 76 5.59 6.78 10.42
N ARG A 77 6.53 7.12 11.31
CA ARG A 77 6.26 7.10 12.74
C ARG A 77 5.18 8.10 13.12
N LYS A 78 5.25 9.31 12.56
CA LYS A 78 4.26 10.37 12.77
C LYS A 78 2.86 9.94 12.32
N LEU A 79 2.75 9.34 11.14
CA LEU A 79 1.46 8.82 10.62
C LEU A 79 0.88 7.71 11.52
N ILE A 80 1.72 6.78 11.99
CA ILE A 80 1.29 5.68 12.88
C ILE A 80 0.83 6.21 14.24
N ASP A 81 1.56 7.17 14.81
CA ASP A 81 1.20 7.75 16.10
C ASP A 81 -0.11 8.55 16.00
N GLU A 82 -0.36 9.21 14.88
CA GLU A 82 -1.65 9.86 14.60
C GLU A 82 -2.80 8.86 14.46
N ILE A 83 -2.61 7.76 13.71
CA ILE A 83 -3.60 6.66 13.66
C ILE A 83 -3.95 6.18 15.08
N ARG A 84 -2.92 5.96 15.91
CA ARG A 84 -3.09 5.48 17.29
C ARG A 84 -3.84 6.49 18.14
N TYR A 85 -3.53 7.77 17.98
CA TYR A 85 -4.23 8.85 18.69
C TYR A 85 -5.72 8.85 18.37
N ARG A 86 -6.07 8.81 17.07
CA ARG A 86 -7.47 8.78 16.62
C ARG A 86 -8.22 7.52 17.06
N ASN A 87 -7.53 6.38 17.09
CA ASN A 87 -8.07 5.13 17.61
C ASN A 87 -8.28 5.14 19.13
N LYS A 88 -7.57 5.98 19.87
CA LYS A 88 -7.73 6.12 21.32
C LYS A 88 -8.94 6.98 21.68
N GLU A 89 -9.27 7.99 20.86
CA GLU A 89 -10.37 8.93 21.12
C GLU A 89 -11.74 8.47 20.62
N LYS A 90 -11.80 7.44 19.75
CA LYS A 90 -13.08 6.91 19.22
C LYS A 90 -13.28 5.45 19.58
N SER A 91 -14.48 5.13 20.08
CA SER A 91 -15.12 3.80 20.00
C SER A 91 -15.45 3.38 18.55
N ILE A 92 -14.77 3.98 17.57
CA ILE A 92 -14.87 3.69 16.15
C ILE A 92 -13.48 3.17 15.81
N PRO A 93 -13.33 1.86 15.57
CA PRO A 93 -12.11 1.35 15.00
C PRO A 93 -11.85 2.15 13.72
N LEU A 94 -10.75 2.91 13.62
CA LEU A 94 -10.08 2.99 12.33
C LEU A 94 -9.50 1.60 12.15
N ASP A 95 -10.39 0.67 11.83
CA ASP A 95 -10.00 -0.58 11.29
C ASP A 95 -9.56 -0.25 9.87
N ILE A 96 -8.27 0.03 9.77
CA ILE A 96 -7.54 0.19 8.52
C ILE A 96 -7.57 -1.15 7.74
N PHE A 97 -8.10 -2.23 8.36
CA PHE A 97 -8.46 -3.47 7.68
C PHE A 97 -9.92 -3.50 7.19
N ASP A 98 -10.91 -2.91 7.90
CA ASP A 98 -12.33 -2.94 7.44
C ASP A 98 -12.73 -1.82 6.47
N ASN A 99 -12.02 -0.68 6.44
CA ASN A 99 -12.37 0.45 5.56
C ASN A 99 -12.05 0.23 4.06
N ASN A 100 -11.52 -0.93 3.67
CA ASN A 100 -11.29 -1.25 2.25
C ASN A 100 -12.53 -1.76 1.51
N LYS A 101 -13.72 -1.76 2.13
CA LYS A 101 -14.94 -2.24 1.46
C LYS A 101 -15.46 -1.32 0.36
N LEU A 102 -15.12 -0.04 0.36
CA LEU A 102 -15.68 0.94 -0.58
C LEU A 102 -14.69 2.11 -0.74
N ASP A 103 -13.79 2.03 -1.71
CA ASP A 103 -13.31 3.20 -2.46
C ASP A 103 -12.46 2.71 -3.65
N ALA A 104 -13.15 2.51 -4.76
CA ALA A 104 -12.59 2.36 -6.09
C ALA A 104 -11.93 3.68 -6.55
N THR A 105 -11.10 3.58 -7.59
CA THR A 105 -10.26 4.59 -8.28
C THR A 105 -8.84 4.69 -7.70
N ASP A 106 -7.72 4.37 -8.35
CA ASP A 106 -7.26 3.80 -9.65
C ASP A 106 -5.70 3.80 -9.47
N ASP A 107 -4.87 2.77 -9.72
CA ASP A 107 -4.63 2.01 -10.96
C ASP A 107 -5.36 0.66 -11.05
N ASN A 108 -6.21 0.56 -12.06
CA ASN A 108 -7.30 -0.40 -12.25
C ASN A 108 -6.88 -1.88 -12.23
N TYR A 109 -5.63 -2.20 -12.59
CA TYR A 109 -5.19 -3.59 -12.67
C TYR A 109 -4.94 -4.23 -11.30
N SER A 110 -4.44 -3.47 -10.31
CA SER A 110 -4.07 -4.04 -9.02
C SER A 110 -5.29 -4.28 -8.12
N TYR A 111 -6.29 -3.42 -8.20
CA TYR A 111 -7.52 -3.54 -7.42
C TYR A 111 -8.42 -4.66 -7.95
N VAL A 112 -8.64 -4.72 -9.27
CA VAL A 112 -9.38 -5.82 -9.91
C VAL A 112 -8.70 -7.15 -9.63
N TYR A 113 -7.36 -7.19 -9.64
CA TYR A 113 -6.61 -8.40 -9.30
C TYR A 113 -6.83 -8.83 -7.83
N ILE A 114 -6.81 -7.89 -6.88
CA ILE A 114 -7.05 -8.18 -5.47
C ILE A 114 -8.48 -8.69 -5.24
N GLN A 115 -9.47 -8.01 -5.81
CA GLN A 115 -10.88 -8.41 -5.72
C GLN A 115 -11.13 -9.78 -6.38
N LEU A 116 -10.54 -10.01 -7.56
CA LEU A 116 -10.58 -11.30 -8.23
C LEU A 116 -9.93 -12.37 -7.35
N PHE A 117 -8.77 -12.12 -6.78
CA PHE A 117 -8.06 -13.10 -5.96
C PHE A 117 -8.84 -13.45 -4.68
N GLU A 118 -9.49 -12.47 -4.07
CA GLU A 118 -10.37 -12.69 -2.91
C GLU A 118 -11.65 -13.46 -3.29
N TYR A 119 -12.28 -13.11 -4.42
CA TYR A 119 -13.42 -13.85 -4.95
C TYR A 119 -13.06 -15.30 -5.29
N LEU A 120 -11.90 -15.52 -5.91
CA LEU A 120 -11.38 -16.86 -6.21
C LEU A 120 -11.10 -17.66 -4.94
N LYS A 121 -10.53 -17.05 -3.89
CA LYS A 121 -10.33 -17.71 -2.59
C LYS A 121 -11.64 -18.17 -1.93
N ASN A 122 -12.71 -17.42 -2.12
CA ASN A 122 -14.01 -17.73 -1.54
C ASN A 122 -14.84 -18.69 -2.40
N THR A 123 -14.47 -18.89 -3.67
CA THR A 123 -15.28 -19.66 -4.65
C THR A 123 -14.61 -20.96 -5.10
N LEU A 124 -13.29 -20.98 -5.22
CA LEU A 124 -12.52 -22.15 -5.65
C LEU A 124 -12.19 -23.05 -4.45
N ASP A 125 -12.12 -24.35 -4.71
CA ASP A 125 -11.55 -25.27 -3.72
C ASP A 125 -10.02 -25.14 -3.63
N GLU A 126 -9.43 -25.78 -2.62
CA GLU A 126 -7.98 -25.69 -2.36
C GLU A 126 -7.13 -26.21 -3.54
N GLN A 127 -7.60 -27.23 -4.26
CA GLN A 127 -6.89 -27.80 -5.41
C GLN A 127 -6.96 -26.87 -6.62
N GLU A 128 -8.12 -26.26 -6.87
CA GLU A 128 -8.36 -25.28 -7.92
C GLU A 128 -7.58 -23.98 -7.67
N LEU A 129 -7.56 -23.49 -6.43
CA LEU A 129 -6.80 -22.29 -6.05
C LEU A 129 -5.29 -22.52 -6.19
N LYS A 130 -4.80 -23.69 -5.75
CA LYS A 130 -3.39 -24.07 -5.93
C LYS A 130 -3.03 -24.18 -7.41
N PHE A 131 -3.93 -24.73 -8.23
CA PHE A 131 -3.77 -24.76 -9.68
C PHE A 131 -3.68 -23.36 -10.29
N PHE A 132 -4.57 -22.46 -9.90
CA PHE A 132 -4.51 -21.07 -10.36
C PHE A 132 -3.17 -20.41 -10.00
N CYS A 133 -2.72 -20.56 -8.76
CA CYS A 133 -1.45 -19.99 -8.28
C CYS A 133 -0.22 -20.53 -9.02
N GLU A 134 -0.19 -21.82 -9.39
CA GLU A 134 0.89 -22.38 -10.20
C GLU A 134 0.80 -21.96 -11.66
N PHE A 135 -0.41 -21.89 -12.21
CA PHE A 135 -0.64 -21.52 -13.60
C PHE A 135 -0.19 -20.08 -13.90
N ILE A 136 -0.49 -19.12 -13.02
CA ILE A 136 -0.12 -17.70 -13.23
C ILE A 136 1.40 -17.46 -13.27
N LYS A 137 2.22 -18.38 -12.74
CA LYS A 137 3.69 -18.25 -12.75
C LYS A 137 4.30 -18.48 -14.13
N SER A 138 3.70 -19.37 -14.92
CA SER A 138 4.25 -19.83 -16.21
C SER A 138 3.34 -19.58 -17.40
N LEU A 139 2.03 -19.39 -17.15
CA LEU A 139 0.97 -19.32 -18.15
C LEU A 139 0.99 -20.52 -19.12
N ASN A 140 1.53 -21.67 -18.68
CA ASN A 140 1.76 -22.85 -19.49
C ASN A 140 1.09 -24.08 -18.86
N MET A 141 0.12 -24.65 -19.59
CA MET A 141 -0.69 -25.78 -19.11
C MET A 141 0.12 -27.05 -18.85
N LYS A 142 1.12 -27.36 -19.70
CA LYS A 142 1.95 -28.57 -19.55
C LYS A 142 2.85 -28.47 -18.33
N GLN A 143 3.50 -27.32 -18.17
CA GLN A 143 4.38 -27.06 -17.02
C GLN A 143 3.59 -27.01 -15.70
N THR A 144 2.37 -26.46 -15.73
CA THR A 144 1.49 -26.45 -14.55
C THR A 144 1.03 -27.87 -14.19
N ALA A 145 0.67 -28.68 -15.19
CA ALA A 145 0.27 -30.08 -14.97
C ALA A 145 1.41 -30.93 -14.40
N GLU A 146 2.63 -30.74 -14.91
CA GLU A 146 3.84 -31.38 -14.41
C GLU A 146 4.17 -30.92 -12.98
N ALA A 147 4.14 -29.61 -12.71
CA ALA A 147 4.41 -29.05 -11.38
C ALA A 147 3.39 -29.51 -10.31
N MET A 148 2.15 -29.76 -10.72
CA MET A 148 1.11 -30.28 -9.84
C MET A 148 0.97 -31.80 -9.82
N ASN A 149 1.78 -32.51 -10.61
CA ASN A 149 1.70 -33.96 -10.79
C ASN A 149 0.28 -34.46 -11.14
N ILE A 150 -0.38 -33.78 -12.10
CA ILE A 150 -1.73 -34.13 -12.58
C ILE A 150 -1.73 -34.39 -14.09
N SER A 151 -2.71 -35.14 -14.57
CA SER A 151 -2.84 -35.39 -16.02
C SER A 151 -3.25 -34.13 -16.79
N LEU A 152 -2.80 -34.02 -18.03
CA LEU A 152 -3.12 -32.88 -18.90
C LEU A 152 -4.63 -32.66 -19.05
N ARG A 153 -5.40 -33.76 -19.15
CA ARG A 153 -6.87 -33.72 -19.20
C ARG A 153 -7.46 -33.07 -17.95
N THR A 154 -6.90 -33.38 -16.77
CA THR A 154 -7.34 -32.81 -15.49
C THR A 154 -7.00 -31.33 -15.40
N ALA A 155 -5.81 -30.94 -15.83
CA ALA A 155 -5.38 -29.55 -15.89
C ALA A 155 -6.32 -28.68 -16.76
N TYR A 156 -6.68 -29.15 -17.97
CA TYR A 156 -7.64 -28.45 -18.83
C TYR A 156 -9.04 -28.35 -18.21
N ARG A 157 -9.49 -29.38 -17.49
CA ARG A 157 -10.79 -29.37 -16.80
C ARG A 157 -10.83 -28.32 -15.70
N ILE A 158 -9.79 -28.29 -14.84
CA ILE A 158 -9.66 -27.31 -13.75
C ILE A 158 -9.55 -25.90 -14.32
N HIS A 159 -8.70 -25.69 -15.33
CA HIS A 159 -8.58 -24.39 -15.99
C HIS A 159 -9.91 -23.91 -16.57
N LYS A 160 -10.69 -24.77 -17.24
CA LYS A 160 -12.01 -24.41 -17.79
C LYS A 160 -12.97 -23.97 -16.68
N ARG A 161 -12.95 -24.65 -15.54
CA ARG A 161 -13.78 -24.29 -14.38
C ARG A 161 -13.39 -22.93 -13.81
N ILE A 162 -12.09 -22.72 -13.53
CA ILE A 162 -11.56 -21.45 -13.02
C ILE A 162 -11.85 -20.29 -13.99
N LYS A 163 -11.67 -20.52 -15.30
CA LYS A 163 -12.00 -19.53 -16.32
C LYS A 163 -13.46 -19.09 -16.23
N GLY A 164 -14.41 -20.02 -16.08
CA GLY A 164 -15.82 -19.69 -15.89
C GLY A 164 -16.10 -18.92 -14.61
N VAL A 165 -15.36 -19.20 -13.53
CA VAL A 165 -15.46 -18.43 -12.27
C VAL A 165 -14.94 -17.00 -12.46
N CYS A 166 -13.81 -16.82 -13.15
CA CYS A 166 -13.29 -15.50 -13.49
C CYS A 166 -14.24 -14.72 -14.42
N GLU A 167 -14.82 -15.38 -15.42
CA GLU A 167 -15.82 -14.76 -16.32
C GLU A 167 -17.05 -14.30 -15.55
N ASN A 168 -17.56 -15.12 -14.62
CA ASN A 168 -18.68 -14.73 -13.76
C ASN A 168 -18.36 -13.51 -12.89
N PHE A 169 -17.14 -13.42 -12.36
CA PHE A 169 -16.67 -12.26 -11.58
C PHE A 169 -16.63 -10.97 -12.42
N LEU A 170 -16.29 -11.07 -13.71
CA LEU A 170 -16.21 -9.91 -14.60
C LEU A 170 -17.59 -9.47 -15.13
N LEU A 171 -18.59 -10.36 -15.08
CA LEU A 171 -19.96 -10.12 -15.55
C LEU A 171 -20.94 -9.77 -14.43
N SER A 172 -20.55 -9.95 -13.17
CA SER A 172 -21.29 -9.58 -11.95
C SER A 172 -21.05 -8.14 -11.54
#